data_AF-A0A6V7UGU4-F1
#
_entry.id   AF-A0A6V7UGU4-F1
#
_cell.length_a   1.000
_cell.length_b   1.000
_cell.length_c   1.000
_cell.angle_alpha   90.00
_cell.angle_beta   90.00
_cell.angle_gamma   90.00
#
_symmetry.space_group_name_H-M   'P 1'
#
loop_
_entity.id
_entity.type
_entity.pdbx_description
1 polymer ?
#
loop_
_entity_poly.entity_id
_entity_poly.type
_entity_poly.pdbx_seq_one_letter_code
_entity_poly.pdbx_strand_id
1 'polypeptide(L)'
;MDKIEYLEMENKRHLKDLSTLTSDNSELKSLLDYEHSECQKYYFKLEEFSQKLELSLNENKNKDKELEIKNGRILKLESELGRLKEHLLGIEEISSKEAIASEERETELRRQLREFQNKYENDEFTTSKCLQNYQNELEQLKINLQNLKKEKEDLTSNLNEKESSLAETKNALINLQIVLKDLADEQKSEKLRFEGEIKILRDELKKEKQQIQQFQNKEELIQLTQTTNLDKLNYLESQLKIKNDLIDELENSLEEFRILHQQQELNLDDPKIFKNSQQLPATKKIDDSTLKQLFLSFFMAEKSKQPEIAIVMAKILGYSQEEQAQLQKAISASTSSSSWFSFGSSPQPFSRKEVSLTEQFIRFLEQESVDNTKSMLALPPIESTPNRGFLLDESPSALRTSSSTDLKSILDS
;
A
#
# COMPACT_ATOMS: atom_id res chain seq x y z
N MET A 1 -41.96 201.57 105.30
CA MET A 1 -41.78 201.23 103.88
C MET A 1 -41.30 199.77 103.85
N ASP A 2 -42.02 198.84 104.48
CA ASP A 2 -41.37 197.58 104.95
C ASP A 2 -41.98 196.32 104.31
N LYS A 3 -42.87 196.46 103.33
CA LYS A 3 -43.61 195.34 102.72
C LYS A 3 -43.08 194.92 101.35
N ILE A 4 -42.25 195.76 100.72
CA ILE A 4 -41.70 195.52 99.38
C ILE A 4 -40.47 194.60 99.45
N GLU A 5 -39.64 194.75 100.48
CA GLU A 5 -38.40 193.98 100.65
C GLU A 5 -38.66 192.48 100.95
N TYR A 6 -39.81 192.14 101.56
CA TYR A 6 -40.22 190.76 101.81
C TYR A 6 -40.65 190.03 100.51
N LEU A 7 -41.36 190.72 99.63
CA LEU A 7 -41.82 190.16 98.35
C LEU A 7 -40.67 189.92 97.37
N GLU A 8 -39.61 190.72 97.42
CA GLU A 8 -38.41 190.49 96.62
C GLU A 8 -37.63 189.26 97.10
N MET A 9 -37.50 189.04 98.41
CA MET A 9 -36.86 187.83 98.93
C MET A 9 -37.66 186.56 98.59
N GLU A 10 -38.98 186.62 98.64
CA GLU A 10 -39.85 185.48 98.32
C GLU A 10 -39.82 185.16 96.81
N ASN A 11 -39.83 186.17 95.94
CA ASN A 11 -39.64 185.96 94.50
C ASN A 11 -38.26 185.39 94.17
N LYS A 12 -37.21 185.82 94.88
CA LYS A 12 -35.85 185.29 94.68
C LYS A 12 -35.74 183.83 95.10
N ARG A 13 -36.51 183.43 96.12
CA ARG A 13 -36.61 182.03 96.58
C ARG A 13 -37.37 181.18 95.55
N HIS A 14 -38.52 181.64 95.08
CA HIS A 14 -39.26 180.97 94.01
C HIS A 14 -38.48 180.86 92.70
N LEU A 15 -37.72 181.88 92.30
CA LEU A 15 -36.85 181.79 91.12
C LEU A 15 -35.74 180.75 91.31
N LYS A 16 -35.19 180.65 92.51
CA LYS A 16 -34.16 179.65 92.83
C LYS A 16 -34.74 178.24 92.80
N ASP A 17 -35.93 178.06 93.37
CA ASP A 17 -36.65 176.77 93.37
C ASP A 17 -37.08 176.38 91.95
N LEU A 18 -37.52 177.35 91.12
CA LEU A 18 -37.80 177.11 89.71
C LEU A 18 -36.53 176.72 88.94
N SER A 19 -35.41 177.40 89.20
CA SER A 19 -34.12 177.12 88.57
C SER A 19 -33.61 175.73 88.93
N THR A 20 -33.73 175.33 90.21
CA THR A 20 -33.37 173.96 90.65
C THR A 20 -34.30 172.94 90.01
N LEU A 21 -35.60 173.21 89.96
CA LEU A 21 -36.56 172.30 89.33
C LEU A 21 -36.29 172.14 87.84
N THR A 22 -35.93 173.20 87.11
CA THR A 22 -35.52 173.10 85.70
C THR A 22 -34.22 172.35 85.51
N SER A 23 -33.27 172.47 86.45
CA SER A 23 -32.02 171.71 86.42
C SER A 23 -32.30 170.22 86.63
N ASP A 24 -33.06 169.88 87.67
CA ASP A 24 -33.44 168.51 88.00
C ASP A 24 -34.23 167.86 86.86
N ASN A 25 -35.14 168.61 86.21
CA ASN A 25 -35.90 168.12 85.06
C ASN A 25 -34.99 167.88 83.84
N SER A 26 -33.95 168.70 83.65
CA SER A 26 -32.96 168.49 82.60
C SER A 26 -32.07 167.28 82.86
N GLU A 27 -31.68 167.05 84.12
CA GLU A 27 -30.93 165.86 84.53
C GLU A 27 -31.78 164.60 84.40
N LEU A 28 -33.05 164.64 84.80
CA LEU A 28 -33.99 163.53 84.63
C LEU A 28 -34.17 163.17 83.15
N LYS A 29 -34.25 164.17 82.28
CA LYS A 29 -34.40 163.95 80.84
C LYS A 29 -33.14 163.34 80.23
N SER A 30 -31.97 163.82 80.64
CA SER A 30 -30.68 163.23 80.23
C SER A 30 -30.54 161.78 80.72
N LEU A 31 -30.94 161.50 81.96
CA LEU A 31 -30.95 160.15 82.52
C LEU A 31 -31.95 159.25 81.77
N LEU A 32 -33.14 159.77 81.46
CA LEU A 32 -34.15 159.05 80.70
C LEU A 32 -33.66 158.72 79.28
N ASP A 33 -33.01 159.66 78.60
CA ASP A 33 -32.42 159.46 77.28
C ASP A 33 -31.26 158.45 77.34
N TYR A 34 -30.45 158.50 78.41
CA TYR A 34 -29.38 157.54 78.66
C TYR A 34 -29.92 156.12 78.91
N GLU A 35 -30.90 155.97 79.80
CA GLU A 35 -31.55 154.69 80.10
C GLU A 35 -32.31 154.16 78.87
N HIS A 36 -32.94 155.03 78.08
CA HIS A 36 -33.57 154.64 76.83
C HIS A 36 -32.54 154.15 75.80
N SER A 37 -31.41 154.82 75.67
CA SER A 37 -30.29 154.40 74.81
C SER A 37 -29.72 153.05 75.24
N GLU A 38 -29.50 152.83 76.54
CA GLU A 38 -29.06 151.54 77.08
C GLU A 38 -30.12 150.45 76.83
N CYS A 39 -31.39 150.71 77.13
CA CYS A 39 -32.49 149.78 76.84
C CYS A 39 -32.54 149.41 75.35
N GLN A 40 -32.32 150.37 74.46
CA GLN A 40 -32.30 150.14 73.02
C GLN A 40 -31.10 149.29 72.59
N LYS A 41 -29.92 149.50 73.19
CA LYS A 41 -28.74 148.64 72.95
C LYS A 41 -28.98 147.21 73.42
N TYR A 42 -29.58 147.01 74.59
CA TYR A 42 -29.93 145.67 75.07
C TYR A 42 -30.96 144.99 74.17
N TYR A 43 -31.95 145.75 73.69
CA TYR A 43 -32.93 145.22 72.74
C TYR A 43 -32.27 144.76 71.44
N PHE A 44 -31.41 145.57 70.82
CA PHE A 44 -30.68 145.18 69.61
C PHE A 44 -29.79 143.95 69.85
N LYS A 45 -29.12 143.88 70.99
CA LYS A 45 -28.28 142.72 71.34
C LYS A 45 -29.10 141.44 71.55
N LEU A 46 -30.31 141.57 72.12
CA LEU A 46 -31.24 140.45 72.30
C LEU A 46 -31.82 140.00 70.95
N GLU A 47 -32.15 140.94 70.06
CA GLU A 47 -32.62 140.66 68.71
C GLU A 47 -31.56 139.93 67.87
N GLU A 48 -30.31 140.41 67.90
CA GLU A 48 -29.17 139.75 67.26
C GLU A 48 -28.95 138.33 67.81
N PHE A 49 -29.05 138.15 69.13
CA PHE A 49 -28.93 136.84 69.76
C PHE A 49 -30.08 135.90 69.38
N SER A 50 -31.32 136.42 69.31
CA SER A 50 -32.50 135.69 68.85
C SER A 50 -32.34 135.23 67.40
N GLN A 51 -31.89 136.11 66.51
CA GLN A 51 -31.65 135.80 65.11
C GLN A 51 -30.54 134.75 64.95
N LYS A 52 -29.47 134.85 65.75
CA LYS A 52 -28.38 133.85 65.76
C LYS A 52 -28.83 132.49 66.27
N LEU A 53 -29.69 132.44 67.29
CA LEU A 53 -30.31 131.22 67.78
C LEU A 53 -31.22 130.58 66.72
N GLU A 54 -32.01 131.38 66.02
CA GLU A 54 -32.89 130.90 64.96
C GLU A 54 -32.11 130.33 63.78
N LEU A 55 -31.02 130.99 63.36
CA LEU A 55 -30.11 130.48 62.35
C LEU A 55 -29.46 129.16 62.78
N SER A 56 -28.94 129.08 64.01
CA SER A 56 -28.35 127.86 64.57
C SER A 56 -29.35 126.70 64.68
N LEU A 57 -30.59 126.99 65.07
CA LEU A 57 -31.67 126.01 65.11
C LEU A 57 -32.02 125.50 63.70
N ASN A 58 -32.08 126.38 62.71
CA ASN A 58 -32.34 126.01 61.33
C ASN A 58 -31.17 125.21 60.72
N GLU A 59 -29.93 125.57 61.03
CA GLU A 59 -28.75 124.78 60.65
C GLU A 59 -28.77 123.38 61.27
N ASN A 60 -29.13 123.24 62.55
CA ASN A 60 -29.26 121.94 63.19
C ASN A 60 -30.39 121.11 62.58
N LYS A 61 -31.57 121.71 62.34
CA LYS A 61 -32.67 121.03 61.62
C LYS A 61 -32.26 120.56 60.22
N ASN A 62 -31.44 121.34 59.52
CA ASN A 62 -30.93 120.96 58.20
C ASN A 62 -29.92 119.81 58.31
N LYS A 63 -29.03 119.83 59.31
CA LYS A 63 -28.10 118.72 59.60
C LYS A 63 -28.85 117.44 59.98
N ASP A 64 -29.91 117.54 60.79
CA ASP A 64 -30.74 116.40 61.20
C ASP A 64 -31.43 115.76 59.99
N LYS A 65 -32.02 116.57 59.11
CA LYS A 65 -32.59 116.08 57.83
C LYS A 65 -31.54 115.42 56.96
N GLU A 66 -30.34 115.98 56.88
CA GLU A 66 -29.24 115.41 56.10
C GLU A 66 -28.78 114.06 56.69
N LEU A 67 -28.68 113.96 58.01
CA LEU A 67 -28.38 112.71 58.73
C LEU A 67 -29.47 111.65 58.50
N GLU A 68 -30.75 112.04 58.54
CA GLU A 68 -31.86 111.12 58.28
C GLU A 68 -31.83 110.57 56.85
N ILE A 69 -31.57 111.43 55.85
CA ILE A 69 -31.39 111.01 54.46
C ILE A 69 -30.18 110.08 54.32
N LYS A 70 -29.05 110.40 54.96
CA LYS A 70 -27.84 109.56 54.94
C LYS A 70 -28.09 108.20 55.59
N ASN A 71 -28.72 108.16 56.77
CA ASN A 71 -29.09 106.92 57.44
C ASN A 71 -30.06 106.08 56.62
N GLY A 72 -31.06 106.72 56.00
CA GLY A 72 -31.98 106.05 55.07
C GLY A 72 -31.28 105.45 53.85
N ARG A 73 -30.22 106.10 53.34
CA ARG A 73 -29.37 105.54 52.27
C ARG A 73 -28.50 104.38 52.76
N ILE A 74 -27.91 104.50 53.96
CA ILE A 74 -27.10 103.44 54.57
C ILE A 74 -27.94 102.17 54.74
N LEU A 75 -29.14 102.27 55.32
CA LEU A 75 -30.03 101.12 55.51
C LEU A 75 -30.43 100.43 54.19
N LYS A 76 -30.66 101.22 53.13
CA LYS A 76 -30.94 100.67 51.78
C LYS A 76 -29.73 99.92 51.22
N LEU A 77 -28.54 100.53 51.31
CA LEU A 77 -27.30 99.91 50.87
C LEU A 77 -26.97 98.64 51.67
N GLU A 78 -27.20 98.63 52.98
CA GLU A 78 -27.03 97.45 53.83
C GLU A 78 -27.99 96.32 53.45
N SER A 79 -29.26 96.64 53.17
CA SER A 79 -30.24 95.66 52.70
C SER A 79 -29.88 95.09 51.32
N GLU A 80 -29.48 95.95 50.37
CA GLU A 80 -29.04 95.53 49.04
C GLU A 80 -27.76 94.68 49.11
N LEU A 81 -26.81 95.06 49.97
CA LEU A 81 -25.58 94.31 50.21
C LEU A 81 -25.87 92.96 50.86
N GLY A 82 -26.81 92.88 51.80
CA GLY A 82 -27.30 91.63 52.38
C GLY A 82 -27.90 90.71 51.32
N ARG A 83 -28.82 91.24 50.50
CA ARG A 83 -29.44 90.51 49.38
C ARG A 83 -28.40 90.04 48.35
N LEU A 84 -27.42 90.89 48.01
CA LEU A 84 -26.37 90.53 47.07
C LEU A 84 -25.48 89.42 47.62
N LYS A 85 -25.11 89.47 48.91
CA LYS A 85 -24.37 88.40 49.58
C LYS A 85 -25.14 87.08 49.56
N GLU A 86 -26.42 87.10 49.93
CA GLU A 86 -27.27 85.90 49.93
C GLU A 86 -27.40 85.31 48.52
N HIS A 87 -27.59 86.18 47.51
CA HIS A 87 -27.65 85.74 46.12
C HIS A 87 -26.31 85.17 45.62
N LEU A 88 -25.17 85.80 45.94
CA LEU A 88 -23.85 85.27 45.59
C LEU A 88 -23.60 83.91 46.24
N LEU A 89 -23.95 83.78 47.52
CA LEU A 89 -23.80 82.55 48.28
C LEU A 89 -24.71 81.45 47.74
N GLY A 90 -25.94 81.79 47.34
CA GLY A 90 -26.85 80.87 46.66
C GLY A 90 -26.31 80.41 45.29
N ILE A 91 -25.73 81.30 44.49
CA ILE A 91 -25.09 80.94 43.22
C ILE A 91 -23.87 80.05 43.46
N GLU A 92 -23.03 80.37 44.45
CA GLU A 92 -21.86 79.57 44.80
C GLU A 92 -22.28 78.18 45.29
N GLU A 93 -23.33 78.08 46.11
CA GLU A 93 -23.88 76.81 46.58
C GLU A 93 -24.45 75.98 45.42
N ILE A 94 -25.21 76.59 44.51
CA ILE A 94 -25.74 75.90 43.32
C ILE A 94 -24.59 75.45 42.41
N SER A 95 -23.62 76.33 42.15
CA SER A 95 -22.46 76.02 41.32
C SER A 95 -21.60 74.91 41.92
N SER A 96 -21.41 74.88 43.24
CA SER A 96 -20.68 73.83 43.94
C SER A 96 -21.42 72.49 43.88
N LYS A 97 -22.74 72.50 44.11
CA LYS A 97 -23.58 71.29 43.97
C LYS A 97 -23.57 70.75 42.54
N GLU A 98 -23.67 71.63 41.55
CA GLU A 98 -23.61 71.24 40.14
C GLU A 98 -22.24 70.67 39.76
N ALA A 99 -21.15 71.26 40.26
CA ALA A 99 -19.80 70.74 40.05
C ALA A 99 -19.63 69.32 40.63
N ILE A 100 -20.10 69.09 41.86
CA ILE A 100 -20.07 67.77 42.51
C ILE A 100 -20.91 66.77 41.72
N ALA A 101 -22.16 67.12 41.36
CA ALA A 101 -23.03 66.24 40.60
C ALA A 101 -22.46 65.91 39.20
N SER A 102 -21.76 66.86 38.57
CA SER A 102 -21.06 66.65 37.32
C SER A 102 -19.87 65.69 37.49
N GLU A 103 -19.08 65.84 38.56
CA GLU A 103 -17.97 64.95 38.89
C GLU A 103 -18.45 63.53 39.19
N GLU A 104 -19.53 63.36 39.96
CA GLU A 104 -20.15 62.05 40.23
C GLU A 104 -20.64 61.38 38.94
N ARG A 105 -21.29 62.13 38.04
CA ARG A 105 -21.72 61.60 36.74
C ARG A 105 -20.52 61.20 35.88
N GLU A 106 -19.47 62.01 35.86
CA GLU A 106 -18.26 61.70 35.08
C GLU A 106 -17.52 60.47 35.63
N THR A 107 -17.37 60.38 36.95
CA THR A 107 -16.70 59.24 37.60
C THR A 107 -17.47 57.93 37.38
N GLU A 108 -18.80 57.97 37.42
CA GLU A 108 -19.65 56.82 37.11
C GLU A 108 -19.54 56.42 35.63
N LEU A 109 -19.57 57.37 34.70
CA LEU A 109 -19.35 57.07 33.27
C LEU A 109 -17.96 56.49 33.02
N ARG A 110 -16.91 57.01 33.65
CA ARG A 110 -15.55 56.46 33.58
C ARG A 110 -15.46 55.06 34.19
N ARG A 111 -16.23 54.77 35.25
CA ARG A 111 -16.33 53.42 35.84
C ARG A 111 -16.98 52.46 34.85
N GLN A 112 -18.13 52.81 34.30
CA GLN A 112 -18.84 51.99 33.31
C GLN A 112 -17.99 51.76 32.06
N LEU A 113 -17.28 52.80 31.57
CA LEU A 113 -16.38 52.67 30.42
C LEU A 113 -15.27 51.64 30.69
N ARG A 114 -14.65 51.66 31.88
CA ARG A 114 -13.64 50.67 32.27
C ARG A 114 -14.22 49.25 32.36
N GLU A 115 -15.45 49.11 32.88
CA GLU A 115 -16.11 47.81 32.94
C GLU A 115 -16.44 47.26 31.54
N PHE A 116 -16.92 48.11 30.64
CA PHE A 116 -17.17 47.72 29.25
C PHE A 116 -15.88 47.37 28.53
N GLN A 117 -14.81 48.15 28.71
CA GLN A 117 -13.52 47.85 28.12
C GLN A 117 -12.96 46.51 28.63
N ASN A 118 -13.01 46.25 29.94
CA ASN A 118 -12.58 44.97 30.50
C ASN A 118 -13.42 43.79 29.99
N LYS A 119 -14.75 43.96 29.85
CA LYS A 119 -15.61 42.93 29.26
C LYS A 119 -15.25 42.67 27.80
N TYR A 120 -15.05 43.73 27.03
CA TYR A 120 -14.67 43.61 25.62
C TYR A 120 -13.29 42.93 25.45
N GLU A 121 -12.29 43.34 26.23
CA GLU A 121 -10.96 42.70 26.19
C GLU A 121 -11.02 41.22 26.60
N ASN A 122 -11.84 40.87 27.59
CA ASN A 122 -12.06 39.47 27.98
C ASN A 122 -12.81 38.68 26.89
N ASP A 123 -13.84 39.27 26.28
CA ASP A 123 -14.60 38.64 25.20
C ASP A 123 -13.72 38.45 23.95
N GLU A 124 -12.89 39.43 23.61
CA GLU A 124 -11.90 39.33 22.53
C GLU A 124 -10.86 38.25 22.82
N PHE A 125 -10.32 38.21 24.03
CA PHE A 125 -9.35 37.19 24.45
C PHE A 125 -9.94 35.78 24.42
N THR A 126 -11.15 35.60 24.95
CA THR A 126 -11.84 34.30 24.96
C THR A 126 -12.21 33.86 23.55
N THR A 127 -12.71 34.78 22.71
CA THR A 127 -13.03 34.50 21.30
C THR A 127 -11.78 34.12 20.52
N SER A 128 -10.68 34.87 20.69
CA SER A 128 -9.39 34.57 20.05
C SER A 128 -8.85 33.21 20.48
N LYS A 129 -8.92 32.88 21.78
CA LYS A 129 -8.52 31.58 22.31
C LYS A 129 -9.40 30.44 21.78
N CYS A 130 -10.72 30.63 21.70
CA CYS A 130 -11.64 29.67 21.11
C CYS A 130 -11.34 29.45 19.63
N LEU A 131 -11.12 30.52 18.86
CA LEU A 131 -10.74 30.43 17.45
C LEU A 131 -9.41 29.67 17.26
N GLN A 132 -8.41 29.96 18.09
CA GLN A 132 -7.14 29.26 18.06
C GLN A 132 -7.30 27.77 18.38
N ASN A 133 -8.13 27.42 19.38
CA ASN A 133 -8.42 26.02 19.70
C ASN A 133 -9.12 25.30 18.54
N TYR A 134 -10.14 25.92 17.93
CA TYR A 134 -10.82 25.36 16.77
C TYR A 134 -9.88 25.20 15.57
N GLN A 135 -8.96 26.15 15.36
CA GLN A 135 -7.97 26.06 14.30
C GLN A 135 -7.01 24.87 14.54
N ASN A 136 -6.56 24.66 15.78
CA ASN A 136 -5.74 23.52 16.16
C ASN A 136 -6.48 22.19 15.98
N GLU A 137 -7.75 22.11 16.40
CA GLU A 137 -8.60 20.93 16.20
C GLU A 137 -8.81 20.62 14.71
N LEU A 138 -9.04 21.65 13.89
CA LEU A 138 -9.19 21.52 12.44
C LEU A 138 -7.90 21.01 11.81
N GLU A 139 -6.74 21.53 12.23
CA GLU A 139 -5.44 21.07 11.76
C GLU A 139 -5.16 19.61 12.17
N GLN A 140 -5.45 19.23 13.41
CA GLN A 140 -5.36 17.84 13.86
C GLN A 140 -6.29 16.91 13.06
N LEU A 141 -7.53 17.32 12.83
CA LEU A 141 -8.47 16.55 12.03
C LEU A 141 -8.00 16.40 10.58
N LYS A 142 -7.42 17.45 10.00
CA LYS A 142 -6.84 17.43 8.66
C LYS A 142 -5.65 16.45 8.57
N ILE A 143 -4.78 16.45 9.57
CA ILE A 143 -3.66 15.48 9.65
C ILE A 143 -4.19 14.05 9.77
N ASN A 144 -5.17 13.82 10.64
CA ASN A 144 -5.79 12.49 10.81
C ASN A 144 -6.45 12.02 9.51
N LEU A 145 -7.14 12.89 8.78
CA LEU A 145 -7.75 12.57 7.49
C LEU A 145 -6.68 12.23 6.44
N GLN A 146 -5.56 12.96 6.41
CA GLN A 146 -4.43 12.63 5.55
C GLN A 146 -3.81 11.27 5.89
N ASN A 147 -3.63 10.95 7.18
CA ASN A 147 -3.11 9.66 7.61
C ASN A 147 -4.06 8.51 7.24
N LEU A 148 -5.36 8.68 7.48
CA LEU A 148 -6.36 7.68 7.11
C LEU A 148 -6.44 7.48 5.59
N LYS A 149 -6.25 8.55 4.81
CA LYS A 149 -6.17 8.46 3.35
C LYS A 149 -4.94 7.65 2.91
N LYS A 150 -3.77 7.89 3.51
CA LYS A 150 -2.55 7.11 3.23
C LYS A 150 -2.74 5.64 3.61
N GLU A 151 -3.28 5.35 4.80
CA GLU A 151 -3.54 3.98 5.23
C GLU A 151 -4.52 3.26 4.28
N LYS A 152 -5.54 3.97 3.80
CA LYS A 152 -6.43 3.43 2.77
C LYS A 152 -5.69 3.12 1.46
N GLU A 153 -4.82 4.02 1.00
CA GLU A 153 -3.99 3.81 -0.20
C GLU A 153 -3.08 2.59 -0.03
N ASP A 154 -2.42 2.46 1.12
CA ASP A 154 -1.53 1.33 1.45
C ASP A 154 -2.31 0.00 1.51
N LEU A 155 -3.47 -0.03 2.17
CA LEU A 155 -4.34 -1.21 2.21
C LEU A 155 -4.85 -1.59 0.83
N THR A 156 -5.20 -0.61 -0.01
CA THR A 156 -5.64 -0.86 -1.38
C THR A 156 -4.50 -1.43 -2.23
N SER A 157 -3.28 -0.91 -2.07
CA SER A 157 -2.09 -1.45 -2.75
C SER A 157 -1.83 -2.90 -2.33
N ASN A 158 -1.82 -3.17 -1.02
CA ASN A 158 -1.64 -4.51 -0.48
C ASN A 158 -2.73 -5.48 -0.96
N LEU A 159 -3.99 -5.04 -1.03
CA LEU A 159 -5.08 -5.85 -1.54
C LEU A 159 -4.88 -6.19 -3.02
N ASN A 160 -4.50 -5.22 -3.85
CA ASN A 160 -4.20 -5.45 -5.26
C ASN A 160 -3.03 -6.43 -5.45
N GLU A 161 -1.97 -6.33 -4.65
CA GLU A 161 -0.84 -7.27 -4.68
C GLU A 161 -1.29 -8.69 -4.32
N LYS A 162 -2.11 -8.85 -3.27
CA LYS A 162 -2.66 -10.15 -2.88
C LYS A 162 -3.60 -10.71 -3.94
N GLU A 163 -4.41 -9.88 -4.59
CA GLU A 163 -5.26 -10.29 -5.71
C GLU A 163 -4.43 -10.74 -6.92
N SER A 164 -3.34 -10.03 -7.27
CA SER A 164 -2.43 -10.44 -8.34
C SER A 164 -1.77 -11.78 -8.04
N SER A 165 -1.24 -11.95 -6.82
CA SER A 165 -0.65 -13.23 -6.38
C SER A 165 -1.66 -14.37 -6.37
N LEU A 166 -2.91 -14.10 -5.97
CA LEU A 166 -4.00 -15.07 -6.05
C LEU A 166 -4.32 -15.44 -7.51
N ALA A 167 -4.31 -14.46 -8.42
CA ALA A 167 -4.53 -14.72 -9.84
C ALA A 167 -3.40 -15.56 -10.45
N GLU A 168 -2.14 -15.26 -10.12
CA GLU A 168 -0.97 -16.03 -10.54
C GLU A 168 -1.02 -17.48 -10.02
N THR A 169 -1.31 -17.67 -8.74
CA THR A 169 -1.44 -19.02 -8.15
C THR A 169 -2.61 -19.81 -8.75
N LYS A 170 -3.75 -19.16 -9.02
CA LYS A 170 -4.87 -19.78 -9.76
C LYS A 170 -4.45 -20.19 -11.18
N ASN A 171 -3.73 -19.34 -11.88
CA ASN A 171 -3.22 -19.66 -13.23
C ASN A 171 -2.21 -20.82 -13.20
N ALA A 172 -1.31 -20.83 -12.21
CA ALA A 172 -0.38 -21.93 -11.99
C ALA A 172 -1.11 -23.25 -11.69
N LEU A 173 -2.18 -23.20 -10.89
CA LEU A 173 -3.02 -24.37 -10.60
C LEU A 173 -3.73 -24.89 -11.86
N ILE A 174 -4.28 -24.00 -12.70
CA ILE A 174 -4.90 -24.38 -13.98
C ILE A 174 -3.87 -25.03 -14.89
N ASN A 175 -2.67 -24.45 -15.00
CA ASN A 175 -1.59 -25.01 -15.81
C ASN A 175 -1.18 -26.41 -15.31
N LEU A 176 -1.04 -26.58 -14.00
CA LEU A 176 -0.75 -27.88 -13.40
C LEU A 176 -1.86 -28.89 -13.69
N GLN A 177 -3.13 -28.48 -13.60
CA GLN A 177 -4.27 -29.34 -13.91
C GLN A 177 -4.26 -29.78 -15.38
N ILE A 178 -3.87 -28.89 -16.31
CA ILE A 178 -3.71 -29.22 -17.73
C ILE A 178 -2.58 -30.25 -17.89
N VAL A 179 -1.41 -30.00 -17.31
CA VAL A 179 -0.26 -30.92 -17.39
C VAL A 179 -0.59 -32.30 -16.81
N LEU A 180 -1.31 -32.36 -15.69
CA LEU A 180 -1.76 -33.62 -15.09
C LEU A 180 -2.75 -34.38 -15.98
N LYS A 181 -3.64 -33.65 -16.66
CA LYS A 181 -4.58 -34.25 -17.62
C LYS A 181 -3.82 -34.81 -18.82
N ASP A 182 -2.90 -34.04 -19.38
CA ASP A 182 -2.08 -34.46 -20.53
C ASP A 182 -1.24 -35.69 -20.17
N LEU A 183 -0.65 -35.73 -18.97
CA LEU A 183 0.10 -36.89 -18.48
C LEU A 183 -0.80 -38.13 -18.31
N ALA A 184 -2.02 -37.96 -17.81
CA ALA A 184 -2.97 -39.06 -17.66
C ALA A 184 -3.42 -39.60 -19.03
N ASP A 185 -3.66 -38.71 -20.00
CA ASP A 185 -4.03 -39.06 -21.37
C ASP A 185 -2.85 -39.74 -22.10
N GLU A 186 -1.62 -39.27 -21.90
CA GLU A 186 -0.39 -39.89 -22.41
C GLU A 186 -0.21 -41.30 -21.83
N GLN A 187 -0.31 -41.46 -20.50
CA GLN A 187 -0.20 -42.76 -19.85
C GLN A 187 -1.26 -43.75 -20.37
N LYS A 188 -2.49 -43.27 -20.60
CA LYS A 188 -3.57 -44.08 -21.16
C LYS A 188 -3.25 -44.52 -22.60
N SER A 189 -2.74 -43.60 -23.43
CA SER A 189 -2.31 -43.88 -24.80
C SER A 189 -1.16 -44.90 -24.83
N GLU A 190 -0.17 -44.73 -23.96
CA GLU A 190 0.96 -45.63 -23.85
C GLU A 190 0.54 -47.03 -23.39
N LYS A 191 -0.35 -47.12 -22.39
CA LYS A 191 -0.93 -48.39 -21.96
C LYS A 191 -1.65 -49.10 -23.11
N LEU A 192 -2.44 -48.36 -23.89
CA LEU A 192 -3.15 -48.92 -25.05
C LEU A 192 -2.16 -49.42 -26.12
N ARG A 193 -1.06 -48.68 -26.34
CA ARG A 193 0.02 -49.08 -27.25
C ARG A 193 0.65 -50.40 -26.80
N PHE A 194 1.05 -50.50 -25.54
CA PHE A 194 1.64 -51.73 -24.98
C PHE A 194 0.66 -52.90 -24.98
N GLU A 195 -0.61 -52.68 -24.67
CA GLU A 195 -1.64 -53.73 -24.78
C GLU A 195 -1.78 -54.25 -26.21
N GLY A 196 -1.70 -53.36 -27.21
CA GLY A 196 -1.67 -53.72 -28.62
C GLY A 196 -0.43 -54.55 -29.00
N GLU A 197 0.75 -54.12 -28.58
CA GLU A 197 2.01 -54.83 -28.82
C GLU A 197 2.03 -56.22 -28.16
N ILE A 198 1.60 -56.32 -26.90
CA ILE A 198 1.45 -57.59 -26.19
C ILE A 198 0.49 -58.51 -26.93
N LYS A 199 -0.60 -57.99 -27.51
CA LYS A 199 -1.54 -58.79 -28.29
C LYS A 199 -0.89 -59.34 -29.56
N ILE A 200 -0.14 -58.52 -30.29
CA ILE A 200 0.61 -58.95 -31.49
C ILE A 200 1.60 -60.05 -31.12
N LEU A 201 2.41 -59.85 -30.08
CA LEU A 201 3.39 -60.83 -29.61
C LEU A 201 2.73 -62.16 -29.19
N ARG A 202 1.55 -62.11 -28.55
CA ARG A 202 0.78 -63.32 -28.21
C ARG A 202 0.30 -64.07 -29.45
N ASP A 203 -0.17 -63.36 -30.47
CA ASP A 203 -0.62 -63.96 -31.72
C ASP A 203 0.55 -64.59 -32.49
N GLU A 204 1.70 -63.92 -32.53
CA GLU A 204 2.95 -64.46 -33.08
C GLU A 204 3.41 -65.70 -32.33
N LEU A 205 3.45 -65.67 -31.00
CA LEU A 205 3.81 -66.82 -30.17
C LEU A 205 2.86 -68.01 -30.40
N LYS A 206 1.57 -67.75 -30.59
CA LYS A 206 0.59 -68.80 -30.93
C LYS A 206 0.86 -69.39 -32.30
N LYS A 207 1.20 -68.57 -33.30
CA LYS A 207 1.55 -69.02 -34.65
C LYS A 207 2.83 -69.85 -34.65
N GLU A 208 3.87 -69.41 -33.95
CA GLU A 208 5.13 -70.17 -33.78
C GLU A 208 4.88 -71.50 -33.07
N LYS A 209 4.06 -71.51 -32.00
CA LYS A 209 3.67 -72.75 -31.32
C LYS A 209 2.95 -73.72 -32.25
N GLN A 210 2.06 -73.23 -33.12
CA GLN A 210 1.40 -74.06 -34.13
C GLN A 210 2.40 -74.63 -35.16
N GLN A 211 3.39 -73.84 -35.58
CA GLN A 211 4.45 -74.33 -36.49
C GLN A 211 5.30 -75.42 -35.82
N ILE A 212 5.70 -75.22 -34.56
CA ILE A 212 6.44 -76.23 -33.79
C ILE A 212 5.63 -77.55 -33.71
N GLN A 213 4.33 -77.46 -33.41
CA GLN A 213 3.46 -78.64 -33.38
C GLN A 213 3.37 -79.34 -34.75
N GLN A 214 3.30 -78.58 -35.84
CA GLN A 214 3.35 -79.16 -37.20
C GLN A 214 4.67 -79.86 -37.49
N PHE A 215 5.79 -79.29 -37.04
CA PHE A 215 7.10 -79.94 -37.19
C PHE A 215 7.20 -81.22 -36.36
N GLN A 216 6.70 -81.22 -35.13
CA GLN A 216 6.64 -82.42 -34.27
C GLN A 216 5.80 -83.53 -34.92
N ASN A 217 4.63 -83.21 -35.47
CA ASN A 217 3.80 -84.20 -36.17
C ASN A 217 4.50 -84.76 -37.43
N LYS A 218 5.24 -83.92 -38.16
CA LYS A 218 6.04 -84.38 -39.31
C LYS A 218 7.19 -85.27 -38.88
N GLU A 219 7.85 -84.93 -37.78
CA GLU A 219 8.93 -85.73 -37.20
C GLU A 219 8.41 -87.11 -36.78
N GLU A 220 7.27 -87.18 -36.10
CA GLU A 220 6.62 -88.44 -35.72
C GLU A 220 6.25 -89.28 -36.96
N LEU A 221 5.70 -88.64 -38.01
CA LEU A 221 5.41 -89.32 -39.27
C LEU A 221 6.68 -89.87 -39.93
N ILE A 222 7.76 -89.09 -39.96
CA ILE A 222 9.05 -89.53 -40.49
C ILE A 222 9.57 -90.71 -39.68
N GLN A 223 9.53 -90.65 -38.35
CA GLN A 223 9.94 -91.75 -37.47
C GLN A 223 9.13 -93.02 -37.76
N LEU A 224 7.80 -92.92 -37.93
CA LEU A 224 6.96 -94.06 -38.30
C LEU A 224 7.29 -94.61 -39.70
N THR A 225 7.55 -93.74 -40.68
CA THR A 225 7.99 -94.22 -42.01
C THR A 225 9.37 -94.87 -41.96
N GLN A 226 10.26 -94.40 -41.09
CA GLN A 226 11.57 -94.99 -40.89
C GLN A 226 11.48 -96.37 -40.23
N THR A 227 10.67 -96.54 -39.19
CA THR A 227 10.45 -97.86 -38.56
C THR A 227 9.82 -98.85 -39.52
N THR A 228 8.78 -98.44 -40.25
CA THR A 228 8.15 -99.31 -41.27
C THR A 228 9.08 -99.67 -42.41
N ASN A 229 9.96 -98.75 -42.85
CA ASN A 229 10.99 -99.04 -43.85
C ASN A 229 12.07 -99.98 -43.29
N LEU A 230 12.48 -99.82 -42.03
CA LEU A 230 13.40 -100.73 -41.36
C LEU A 230 12.78 -102.13 -41.23
N ASP A 231 11.50 -102.24 -40.87
CA ASP A 231 10.80 -103.53 -40.79
C ASP A 231 10.74 -104.21 -42.17
N LYS A 232 10.45 -103.45 -43.24
CA LYS A 232 10.51 -103.96 -44.62
C LYS A 232 11.92 -104.39 -45.01
N LEU A 233 12.94 -103.63 -44.61
CA LEU A 233 14.35 -103.96 -44.88
C LEU A 233 14.74 -105.24 -44.15
N ASN A 234 14.39 -105.39 -42.88
CA ASN A 234 14.60 -106.60 -42.08
C ASN A 234 13.86 -107.82 -42.67
N TYR A 235 12.62 -107.63 -43.16
CA TYR A 235 11.87 -108.68 -43.85
C TYR A 235 12.54 -109.09 -45.16
N LEU A 236 12.97 -108.11 -45.97
CA LEU A 236 13.70 -108.36 -47.22
C LEU A 236 15.04 -109.05 -46.95
N GLU A 237 15.78 -108.63 -45.93
CA GLU A 237 17.03 -109.27 -45.50
C GLU A 237 16.80 -110.71 -45.06
N SER A 238 15.73 -110.98 -44.30
CA SER A 238 15.34 -112.34 -43.92
C SER A 238 14.99 -113.21 -45.13
N GLN A 239 14.26 -112.65 -46.11
CA GLN A 239 13.96 -113.33 -47.38
C GLN A 239 15.23 -113.57 -48.21
N LEU A 240 16.15 -112.61 -48.24
CA LEU A 240 17.43 -112.73 -48.91
C LEU A 240 18.26 -113.84 -48.25
N LYS A 241 18.24 -113.94 -46.93
CA LYS A 241 18.88 -115.03 -46.18
C LYS A 241 18.29 -116.39 -46.53
N ILE A 242 16.96 -116.54 -46.53
CA ILE A 242 16.31 -117.80 -46.96
C ILE A 242 16.69 -118.15 -48.41
N LYS A 243 16.72 -117.16 -49.30
CA LYS A 243 17.13 -117.37 -50.69
C LYS A 243 18.60 -117.72 -50.82
N ASN A 244 19.48 -117.12 -50.02
CA ASN A 244 20.90 -117.49 -49.96
C ASN A 244 21.06 -118.91 -49.40
N ASP A 245 20.37 -119.27 -48.32
CA ASP A 245 20.39 -120.63 -47.76
C ASP A 245 19.91 -121.66 -48.80
N LEU A 246 18.89 -121.32 -49.60
CA LEU A 246 18.42 -122.15 -50.71
C LEU A 246 19.43 -122.21 -51.86
N ILE A 247 20.11 -121.10 -52.18
CA ILE A 247 21.20 -121.07 -53.16
C ILE A 247 22.33 -121.98 -52.66
N ASP A 248 22.72 -121.88 -51.39
CA ASP A 248 23.74 -122.72 -50.78
C ASP A 248 23.31 -124.20 -50.82
N GLU A 249 22.03 -124.52 -50.57
CA GLU A 249 21.50 -125.88 -50.72
C GLU A 249 21.53 -126.36 -52.18
N LEU A 250 21.14 -125.51 -53.13
CA LEU A 250 21.22 -125.81 -54.55
C LEU A 250 22.67 -125.95 -55.03
N GLU A 251 23.58 -125.12 -54.56
CA GLU A 251 25.01 -125.19 -54.81
C GLU A 251 25.60 -126.47 -54.22
N ASN A 252 25.22 -126.85 -53.00
CA ASN A 252 25.59 -128.12 -52.39
C ASN A 252 25.02 -129.30 -53.18
N SER A 253 23.77 -129.21 -53.67
CA SER A 253 23.18 -130.25 -54.52
C SER A 253 23.85 -130.33 -55.90
N LEU A 254 24.30 -129.19 -56.45
CA LEU A 254 25.08 -129.12 -57.67
C LEU A 254 26.48 -129.67 -57.47
N GLU A 255 27.11 -129.40 -56.32
CA GLU A 255 28.42 -129.96 -55.97
C GLU A 255 28.30 -131.46 -55.68
N GLU A 256 27.21 -131.92 -55.06
CA GLU A 256 26.90 -133.34 -54.92
C GLU A 256 26.66 -133.99 -56.29
N PHE A 257 25.92 -133.33 -57.19
CA PHE A 257 25.80 -133.73 -58.60
C PHE A 257 27.16 -133.72 -59.31
N ARG A 258 28.02 -132.74 -59.03
CA ARG A 258 29.37 -132.64 -59.61
C ARG A 258 30.27 -133.73 -59.08
N ILE A 259 30.18 -134.09 -57.80
CA ILE A 259 30.90 -135.20 -57.19
C ILE A 259 30.37 -136.54 -57.73
N LEU A 260 29.06 -136.69 -57.94
CA LEU A 260 28.48 -137.86 -58.61
C LEU A 260 28.93 -137.96 -60.06
N HIS A 261 28.93 -136.84 -60.81
CA HIS A 261 29.45 -136.77 -62.18
C HIS A 261 30.96 -137.04 -62.21
N GLN A 262 31.71 -136.53 -61.23
CA GLN A 262 33.16 -136.72 -61.08
C GLN A 262 33.51 -138.15 -60.62
N GLN A 263 32.63 -138.84 -59.89
CA GLN A 263 32.73 -140.28 -59.63
C GLN A 263 32.35 -141.12 -60.86
N GLN A 264 31.55 -140.58 -61.78
CA GLN A 264 31.21 -141.22 -63.05
C GLN A 264 32.23 -140.91 -64.18
N GLU A 265 33.06 -139.88 -64.01
CA GLU A 265 34.10 -139.46 -64.96
C GLU A 265 35.51 -139.52 -64.35
N LEU A 266 35.88 -140.69 -63.79
CA LEU A 266 37.28 -141.13 -63.82
C LEU A 266 37.65 -141.50 -65.27
N ASN A 267 37.79 -140.50 -66.13
CA ASN A 267 38.57 -140.53 -67.36
C ASN A 267 38.71 -139.10 -67.91
N LEU A 268 39.97 -138.61 -67.87
CA LEU A 268 40.58 -137.56 -68.69
C LEU A 268 40.49 -136.09 -68.19
N ASP A 269 41.55 -135.71 -67.47
CA ASP A 269 42.44 -134.56 -67.71
C ASP A 269 41.86 -133.21 -68.19
N ASP A 270 41.62 -132.30 -67.25
CA ASP A 270 42.39 -131.07 -66.94
C ASP A 270 43.24 -130.37 -68.06
N PRO A 271 43.57 -129.06 -67.93
CA PRO A 271 42.83 -127.93 -68.50
C PRO A 271 43.72 -127.02 -69.38
N LYS A 272 43.16 -125.98 -70.05
CA LYS A 272 43.71 -124.59 -70.16
C LYS A 272 43.07 -123.70 -71.25
N ILE A 273 42.60 -122.54 -70.79
CA ILE A 273 42.90 -121.15 -71.25
C ILE A 273 42.61 -120.77 -72.70
N PHE A 274 41.73 -119.77 -72.87
CA PHE A 274 41.95 -118.71 -73.87
C PHE A 274 41.70 -117.32 -73.27
N LYS A 275 42.76 -116.51 -73.28
CA LYS A 275 42.74 -115.04 -73.23
C LYS A 275 42.52 -114.53 -74.66
N ASN A 276 41.84 -113.39 -74.80
CA ASN A 276 42.24 -112.21 -75.59
C ASN A 276 40.99 -111.36 -75.87
N SER A 277 40.87 -110.12 -75.40
CA SER A 277 41.72 -108.93 -75.60
C SER A 277 41.00 -107.93 -76.50
N GLN A 278 40.86 -106.72 -75.94
CA GLN A 278 41.16 -105.44 -76.61
C GLN A 278 40.18 -104.96 -77.70
N GLN A 279 39.92 -103.66 -77.90
CA GLN A 279 40.46 -102.43 -77.33
C GLN A 279 39.52 -101.27 -77.71
N LEU A 280 39.63 -100.17 -76.95
CA LEU A 280 38.91 -98.91 -77.08
C LEU A 280 39.23 -98.13 -78.38
N PRO A 281 38.59 -96.97 -78.59
CA PRO A 281 39.34 -95.76 -78.23
C PRO A 281 38.54 -94.71 -77.42
N ALA A 282 39.32 -93.97 -76.64
CA ALA A 282 38.93 -92.99 -75.64
C ALA A 282 38.57 -91.62 -76.24
N THR A 283 37.68 -90.90 -75.54
CA THR A 283 37.57 -89.43 -75.64
C THR A 283 37.67 -88.79 -74.25
N LYS A 284 38.70 -87.94 -74.12
CA LYS A 284 38.94 -86.83 -73.18
C LYS A 284 38.06 -86.75 -71.91
N LYS A 285 38.63 -87.12 -70.76
CA LYS A 285 38.24 -86.62 -69.43
C LYS A 285 39.27 -85.57 -68.99
N ILE A 286 38.78 -84.40 -68.57
CA ILE A 286 39.58 -83.36 -67.90
C ILE A 286 39.91 -83.89 -66.50
N ASP A 287 41.16 -83.75 -66.08
CA ASP A 287 41.68 -84.31 -64.83
C ASP A 287 41.08 -83.57 -63.61
N ASP A 288 40.47 -84.35 -62.71
CA ASP A 288 39.72 -83.87 -61.51
C ASP A 288 40.66 -83.11 -60.54
N SER A 289 41.96 -83.39 -60.62
CA SER A 289 43.04 -82.69 -59.92
C SER A 289 43.20 -81.23 -60.36
N THR A 290 43.11 -80.95 -61.67
CA THR A 290 43.25 -79.58 -62.20
C THR A 290 42.04 -78.72 -61.84
N LEU A 291 40.85 -79.32 -61.82
CA LEU A 291 39.60 -78.64 -61.47
C LEU A 291 39.59 -78.22 -60.00
N LYS A 292 40.01 -79.11 -59.09
CA LYS A 292 40.16 -78.80 -57.65
C LYS A 292 41.12 -77.64 -57.40
N GLN A 293 42.25 -77.61 -58.12
CA GLN A 293 43.24 -76.55 -57.95
C GLN A 293 42.76 -75.19 -58.47
N LEU A 294 42.00 -75.16 -59.56
CA LEU A 294 41.34 -73.95 -60.07
C LEU A 294 40.31 -73.39 -59.08
N PHE A 295 39.43 -74.23 -58.54
CA PHE A 295 38.45 -73.81 -57.52
C PHE A 295 39.12 -73.30 -56.23
N LEU A 296 40.21 -73.95 -55.80
CA LEU A 296 40.97 -73.51 -54.63
C LEU A 296 41.59 -72.13 -54.85
N SER A 297 42.19 -71.87 -56.03
CA SER A 297 42.75 -70.56 -56.38
C SER A 297 41.71 -69.45 -56.40
N PHE A 298 40.44 -69.74 -56.72
CA PHE A 298 39.38 -68.73 -56.69
C PHE A 298 38.92 -68.38 -55.27
N PHE A 299 38.73 -69.37 -54.40
CA PHE A 299 38.33 -69.12 -53.02
C PHE A 299 39.44 -68.51 -52.16
N MET A 300 40.71 -68.76 -52.50
CA MET A 300 41.87 -68.20 -51.79
C MET A 300 42.34 -66.83 -52.32
N ALA A 301 41.85 -66.37 -53.47
CA ALA A 301 42.23 -65.08 -54.03
C ALA A 301 41.50 -63.90 -53.36
N GLU A 302 42.18 -62.76 -53.30
CA GLU A 302 41.65 -61.49 -52.80
C GLU A 302 40.42 -61.04 -53.61
N LYS A 303 39.36 -60.54 -52.95
CA LYS A 303 38.04 -60.26 -53.55
C LYS A 303 38.07 -59.35 -54.79
N SER A 304 39.13 -58.54 -54.94
CA SER A 304 39.35 -57.67 -56.10
C SER A 304 39.81 -58.42 -57.37
N LYS A 305 40.44 -59.60 -57.23
CA LYS A 305 41.00 -60.41 -58.34
C LYS A 305 40.16 -61.63 -58.71
N GLN A 306 39.17 -61.97 -57.88
CA GLN A 306 38.20 -63.04 -58.15
C GLN A 306 37.46 -62.89 -59.50
N PRO A 307 37.06 -61.69 -59.96
CA PRO A 307 36.44 -61.50 -61.28
C PRO A 307 37.28 -62.01 -62.44
N GLU A 308 38.58 -61.71 -62.40
CA GLU A 308 39.53 -62.00 -63.46
C GLU A 308 39.84 -63.50 -63.52
N ILE A 309 39.94 -64.14 -62.35
CA ILE A 309 40.16 -65.59 -62.22
C ILE A 309 38.93 -66.38 -62.70
N ALA A 310 37.70 -65.90 -62.43
CA ALA A 310 36.48 -66.53 -62.92
C ALA A 310 36.40 -66.54 -64.47
N ILE A 311 36.87 -65.47 -65.12
CA ILE A 311 36.94 -65.39 -66.59
C ILE A 311 37.98 -66.37 -67.15
N VAL A 312 39.12 -66.54 -66.48
CA VAL A 312 40.15 -67.52 -66.86
C VAL A 312 39.63 -68.96 -66.71
N MET A 313 38.89 -69.26 -65.63
CA MET A 313 38.24 -70.56 -65.47
C MET A 313 37.27 -70.85 -66.61
N ALA A 314 36.40 -69.89 -66.95
CA ALA A 314 35.42 -70.07 -68.02
C ALA A 314 36.09 -70.38 -69.38
N LYS A 315 37.26 -69.79 -69.66
CA LYS A 315 38.07 -70.11 -70.86
C LYS A 315 38.66 -71.51 -70.84
N ILE A 316 39.16 -71.98 -69.68
CA ILE A 316 39.76 -73.33 -69.54
C ILE A 316 38.68 -74.42 -69.60
N LEU A 317 37.50 -74.15 -69.05
CA LEU A 317 36.34 -75.05 -69.05
C LEU A 317 35.58 -75.07 -70.40
N GLY A 318 36.00 -74.25 -71.37
CA GLY A 318 35.45 -74.28 -72.73
C GLY A 318 34.07 -73.63 -72.88
N TYR A 319 33.69 -72.72 -71.99
CA TYR A 319 32.44 -71.96 -72.11
C TYR A 319 32.44 -71.14 -73.41
N SER A 320 31.28 -71.06 -74.06
CA SER A 320 31.11 -70.29 -75.29
C SER A 320 31.32 -68.79 -75.05
N GLN A 321 31.66 -68.05 -76.11
CA GLN A 321 31.94 -66.61 -76.02
C GLN A 321 30.74 -65.80 -75.50
N GLU A 322 29.52 -66.32 -75.70
CA GLU A 322 28.27 -65.72 -75.21
C GLU A 322 28.08 -65.93 -73.70
N GLU A 323 28.40 -67.12 -73.17
CA GLU A 323 28.37 -67.41 -71.73
C GLU A 323 29.43 -66.62 -70.96
N GLN A 324 30.61 -66.40 -71.56
CA GLN A 324 31.66 -65.57 -70.98
C GLN A 324 31.23 -64.09 -70.86
N ALA A 325 30.46 -63.57 -71.81
CA ALA A 325 29.92 -62.21 -71.77
C ALA A 325 28.82 -62.05 -70.70
N GLN A 326 27.98 -63.07 -70.51
CA GLN A 326 26.99 -63.08 -69.41
C GLN A 326 27.67 -63.11 -68.04
N LEU A 327 28.76 -63.88 -67.89
CA LEU A 327 29.52 -63.96 -66.64
C LEU A 327 30.17 -62.61 -66.29
N GLN A 328 30.76 -61.92 -67.28
CA GLN A 328 31.28 -60.55 -67.09
C GLN A 328 30.18 -59.59 -66.66
N LYS A 329 28.99 -59.65 -67.28
CA LYS A 329 27.86 -58.79 -66.92
C LYS A 329 27.37 -59.04 -65.49
N ALA A 330 27.32 -60.29 -65.05
CA ALA A 330 26.95 -60.66 -63.68
C ALA A 330 27.99 -60.19 -62.65
N ILE A 331 29.28 -60.33 -62.96
CA ILE A 331 30.36 -59.93 -62.06
C ILE A 331 30.44 -58.39 -61.95
N SER A 332 30.34 -57.66 -63.07
CA SER A 332 30.26 -56.19 -63.06
C SER A 332 29.01 -55.64 -62.37
N ALA A 333 27.88 -56.37 -62.40
CA ALA A 333 26.68 -56.02 -61.64
C ALA A 333 26.82 -56.28 -60.13
N SER A 334 27.59 -57.32 -59.75
CA SER A 334 27.82 -57.69 -58.34
C SER A 334 28.77 -56.75 -57.58
N THR A 335 29.63 -56.01 -58.29
CA THR A 335 30.50 -54.98 -57.68
C THR A 335 29.71 -53.74 -57.22
N SER A 336 28.43 -53.61 -57.60
CA SER A 336 27.54 -52.53 -57.17
C SER A 336 26.43 -52.99 -56.20
N SER A 337 26.42 -54.26 -55.75
CA SER A 337 25.33 -54.79 -54.91
C SER A 337 25.82 -55.59 -53.70
N SER A 338 26.86 -55.10 -53.02
CA SER A 338 27.22 -55.52 -51.66
C SER A 338 26.73 -54.47 -50.65
N SER A 339 25.41 -54.36 -50.48
CA SER A 339 24.80 -53.56 -49.41
C SER A 339 23.40 -54.09 -49.11
N TRP A 340 23.33 -55.22 -48.39
CA TRP A 340 22.10 -55.67 -47.72
C TRP A 340 22.25 -55.79 -46.20
N PHE A 341 23.39 -55.31 -45.65
CA PHE A 341 23.61 -55.13 -44.20
C PHE A 341 24.13 -53.73 -43.87
N SER A 342 23.40 -52.70 -44.30
CA SER A 342 23.54 -51.35 -43.75
C SER A 342 22.18 -50.89 -43.22
N PHE A 343 21.96 -51.14 -41.94
CA PHE A 343 21.13 -50.25 -41.13
C PHE A 343 21.72 -48.84 -41.23
N GLY A 344 20.84 -47.89 -41.54
CA GLY A 344 21.18 -46.58 -42.05
C GLY A 344 22.13 -45.78 -41.15
N SER A 345 23.10 -45.14 -41.80
CA SER A 345 23.83 -44.02 -41.21
C SER A 345 24.22 -43.06 -42.32
N SER A 346 23.67 -41.84 -42.23
CA SER A 346 24.24 -40.54 -42.61
C SER A 346 23.26 -39.70 -43.44
N PRO A 347 23.24 -38.36 -43.34
CA PRO A 347 23.49 -37.49 -42.18
C PRO A 347 22.42 -36.38 -42.05
N GLN A 348 21.92 -36.08 -40.85
CA GLN A 348 21.37 -34.74 -40.58
C GLN A 348 21.48 -34.36 -39.10
N PRO A 349 21.76 -33.09 -38.77
CA PRO A 349 22.32 -32.70 -37.49
C PRO A 349 21.24 -32.20 -36.55
N PHE A 350 20.59 -33.05 -35.76
CA PHE A 350 19.88 -32.59 -34.57
C PHE A 350 19.89 -33.70 -33.51
N SER A 351 20.96 -33.72 -32.73
CA SER A 351 20.91 -34.22 -31.36
C SER A 351 20.05 -33.24 -30.53
N ARG A 352 18.72 -33.34 -30.65
CA ARG A 352 17.84 -33.08 -29.52
C ARG A 352 17.43 -34.45 -29.01
N LYS A 353 18.09 -34.89 -27.95
CA LYS A 353 17.45 -35.84 -27.03
C LYS A 353 16.13 -35.18 -26.63
N GLU A 354 15.01 -35.82 -26.98
CA GLU A 354 13.74 -35.52 -26.35
C GLU A 354 13.90 -35.90 -24.89
N VAL A 355 14.27 -34.91 -24.09
CA VAL A 355 14.29 -35.02 -22.63
C VAL A 355 12.83 -35.23 -22.25
N SER A 356 12.49 -36.43 -21.76
CA SER A 356 11.14 -36.78 -21.34
C SER A 356 10.58 -35.67 -20.45
N LEU A 357 9.29 -35.34 -20.60
CA LEU A 357 8.61 -34.32 -19.79
C LEU A 357 8.82 -34.55 -18.29
N THR A 358 8.92 -35.82 -17.88
CA THR A 358 9.26 -36.21 -16.51
C THR A 358 10.64 -35.72 -16.07
N GLU A 359 11.63 -35.76 -16.95
CA GLU A 359 12.98 -35.27 -16.66
C GLU A 359 13.04 -33.73 -16.66
N GLN A 360 12.19 -33.04 -17.45
CA GLN A 360 12.00 -31.59 -17.33
C GLN A 360 11.28 -31.21 -16.02
N PHE A 361 10.29 -32.00 -15.59
CA PHE A 361 9.58 -31.78 -14.33
C PHE A 361 10.50 -32.01 -13.11
N ILE A 362 11.35 -33.03 -13.15
CA ILE A 362 12.37 -33.26 -12.10
C ILE A 362 13.36 -32.11 -12.04
N ARG A 363 13.86 -31.63 -13.18
CA ARG A 363 14.74 -30.45 -13.23
C ARG A 363 14.07 -29.16 -12.73
N PHE A 364 12.78 -28.99 -13.01
CA PHE A 364 11.99 -27.87 -12.50
C PHE A 364 11.88 -27.95 -10.97
N LEU A 365 11.54 -29.11 -10.40
CA LEU A 365 11.47 -29.31 -8.96
C LEU A 365 12.84 -29.10 -8.28
N GLU A 366 13.93 -29.57 -8.89
CA GLU A 366 15.28 -29.32 -8.41
C GLU A 366 15.60 -27.82 -8.40
N GLN A 367 15.25 -27.09 -9.45
CA GLN A 367 15.52 -25.66 -9.57
C GLN A 367 14.68 -24.82 -8.59
N GLU A 368 13.38 -25.11 -8.47
CA GLU A 368 12.49 -24.40 -7.55
C GLU A 368 12.78 -24.72 -6.07
N SER A 369 13.26 -25.93 -5.76
CA SER A 369 13.66 -26.31 -4.40
C SER A 369 14.86 -25.52 -3.87
N VAL A 370 15.78 -25.09 -4.75
CA VAL A 370 16.96 -24.29 -4.39
C VAL A 370 16.57 -22.82 -4.22
N ASP A 371 15.66 -22.30 -5.06
CA ASP A 371 15.23 -20.90 -5.03
C ASP A 371 14.32 -20.57 -3.83
N ASN A 372 13.61 -21.56 -3.27
CA ASN A 372 12.81 -21.39 -2.05
C ASN A 372 13.64 -21.15 -0.77
N THR A 373 14.95 -21.44 -0.76
CA THR A 373 15.82 -21.17 0.40
C THR A 373 16.28 -19.71 0.51
N LYS A 374 16.16 -18.92 -0.57
CA LYS A 374 16.52 -17.50 -0.58
C LYS A 374 15.35 -16.56 -0.29
N SER A 375 14.11 -17.05 -0.41
CA SER A 375 12.89 -16.25 -0.18
C SER A 375 12.36 -16.28 1.27
N MET A 376 12.93 -17.13 2.15
CA MET A 376 12.50 -17.26 3.56
C MET A 376 13.35 -16.47 4.59
N LEU A 377 14.17 -15.51 4.17
CA LEU A 377 14.96 -14.65 5.07
C LEU A 377 14.66 -13.16 4.84
N ALA A 378 13.43 -12.75 5.15
CA ALA A 378 13.10 -11.37 5.47
C ALA A 378 11.86 -11.30 6.37
N LEU A 379 11.95 -11.93 7.55
CA LEU A 379 11.09 -11.53 8.66
C LEU A 379 11.69 -10.24 9.26
N PRO A 380 10.93 -9.14 9.37
CA PRO A 380 11.42 -7.96 10.07
C PRO A 380 11.61 -8.30 11.57
N PRO A 381 12.63 -7.74 12.24
CA PRO A 381 12.85 -7.96 13.66
C PRO A 381 11.69 -7.34 14.45
N ILE A 382 11.08 -8.15 15.31
CA ILE A 382 10.14 -7.68 16.34
C ILE A 382 10.98 -6.88 17.33
N GLU A 383 10.90 -5.55 17.25
CA GLU A 383 11.42 -4.66 18.28
C GLU A 383 10.62 -4.87 19.57
N SER A 384 11.29 -5.45 20.55
CA SER A 384 10.86 -5.49 21.93
C SER A 384 11.06 -4.12 22.58
N THR A 385 10.04 -3.27 22.55
CA THR A 385 10.00 -2.12 23.46
C THR A 385 9.61 -2.59 24.87
N PRO A 386 10.42 -2.35 25.92
CA PRO A 386 10.03 -2.66 27.28
C PRO A 386 9.02 -1.60 27.75
N ASN A 387 7.79 -2.03 28.00
CA ASN A 387 6.76 -1.17 28.51
C ASN A 387 7.05 -0.82 29.97
N ARG A 388 6.98 0.48 30.23
CA ARG A 388 6.98 1.15 31.52
C ARG A 388 5.78 0.65 32.31
N GLY A 389 6.02 0.25 33.56
CA GLY A 389 5.03 -0.39 34.42
C GLY A 389 3.73 0.42 34.55
N PHE A 390 2.61 -0.29 34.44
CA PHE A 390 1.36 0.11 35.06
C PHE A 390 0.82 -1.06 35.87
N LEU A 391 0.32 -0.66 37.03
CA LEU A 391 -0.01 -1.45 38.20
C LEU A 391 -1.10 -2.49 37.93
N LEU A 392 -0.90 -3.65 38.55
CA LEU A 392 -1.96 -4.53 39.01
C LEU A 392 -2.91 -3.70 39.89
N ASP A 393 -4.21 -3.73 39.58
CA ASP A 393 -5.21 -3.64 40.62
C ASP A 393 -6.45 -4.47 40.27
N GLU A 394 -7.11 -4.89 41.33
CA GLU A 394 -7.88 -6.10 41.54
C GLU A 394 -9.14 -6.28 40.68
N SER A 395 -9.45 -7.55 40.39
CA SER A 395 -10.84 -7.99 40.23
C SER A 395 -11.54 -7.93 41.59
N PRO A 396 -12.87 -7.67 41.65
CA PRO A 396 -13.72 -8.84 41.79
C PRO A 396 -15.08 -8.78 41.06
N SER A 397 -15.48 -9.98 40.66
CA SER A 397 -16.82 -10.55 40.81
C SER A 397 -17.99 -9.96 40.00
N ALA A 398 -18.32 -10.72 38.97
CA ALA A 398 -19.64 -10.78 38.38
C ALA A 398 -20.72 -11.13 39.43
N LEU A 399 -21.73 -10.26 39.54
CA LEU A 399 -23.07 -10.63 39.99
C LEU A 399 -24.09 -10.09 39.00
N ARG A 400 -24.75 -11.01 38.30
CA ARG A 400 -26.02 -10.77 37.62
C ARG A 400 -27.07 -10.39 38.66
N THR A 401 -27.73 -9.25 38.50
CA THR A 401 -29.18 -9.17 38.71
C THR A 401 -29.81 -8.23 37.67
N SER A 402 -30.93 -8.70 37.16
CA SER A 402 -31.91 -8.02 36.32
C SER A 402 -32.56 -6.83 37.03
N SER A 403 -32.74 -5.72 36.34
CA SER A 403 -33.79 -4.74 36.66
C SER A 403 -34.10 -3.88 35.44
N SER A 404 -35.28 -4.13 34.87
CA SER A 404 -35.99 -3.23 33.98
C SER A 404 -36.65 -2.17 34.85
N THR A 405 -36.28 -0.89 34.63
CA THR A 405 -37.07 0.35 34.82
C THR A 405 -36.14 1.48 35.23
N ASP A 406 -35.85 2.41 34.31
CA ASP A 406 -35.85 3.85 34.58
C ASP A 406 -35.43 4.64 33.33
N LEU A 407 -36.41 4.89 32.46
CA LEU A 407 -36.35 5.90 31.40
C LEU A 407 -37.48 6.92 31.60
N LYS A 408 -37.61 7.46 32.82
CA LYS A 408 -38.64 8.46 33.13
C LYS A 408 -38.21 9.65 34.02
N SER A 409 -36.92 9.88 34.28
CA SER A 409 -36.50 11.04 35.09
C SER A 409 -35.55 12.03 34.41
N ILE A 410 -35.41 12.01 33.08
CA ILE A 410 -34.63 13.02 32.34
C ILE A 410 -35.57 13.81 31.42
N LEU A 411 -36.65 14.36 31.98
CA LEU A 411 -37.43 15.38 31.26
C LEU A 411 -38.13 16.41 32.16
N ASP A 412 -37.73 16.56 33.42
CA ASP A 412 -38.18 17.68 34.26
C ASP A 412 -37.07 18.07 35.25
N SER A 413 -36.19 18.98 34.84
CA SER A 413 -35.46 19.95 35.68
C SER A 413 -34.91 21.06 34.81
#